data_AF-A0A225SVV1-F1
#
_entry.id   AF-A0A225SVV1-F1
#
_cell.length_a   1.000
_cell.length_b   1.000
_cell.length_c   1.000
_cell.angle_alpha   90.00
_cell.angle_beta   90.00
_cell.angle_gamma   90.00
#
_symmetry.space_group_name_H-M   'P 1'
#
loop_
_entity.id
_entity.type
_entity.pdbx_description
1 polymer ?
#
loop_
_entity_poly.entity_id
_entity_poly.type
_entity_poly.pdbx_seq_one_letter_code
_entity_poly.pdbx_strand_id
1 'polypeptide(L)' 'MALSEAQMTTADDYKALFEDNPRGVQVLEDLVRRFSKPAVTAGGIDAVLKTYTHCGENNVVQFIVRQINLANNVGEEDA' A
#
# COMPACT_ATOMS: atom_id res chain seq x y z
N MET A 1 -30.48 4.63 -12.20
CA MET A 1 -29.36 4.28 -11.30
C MET A 1 -28.50 5.53 -11.20
N ALA A 2 -28.73 6.36 -10.17
CA ALA A 2 -27.90 7.54 -9.96
C ALA A 2 -26.51 7.06 -9.54
N LEU A 3 -25.48 7.38 -10.33
CA LEU A 3 -24.12 7.41 -9.78
C LEU A 3 -24.14 8.52 -8.71
N SER A 4 -24.09 8.11 -7.45
CA SER A 4 -23.90 9.04 -6.33
C SER A 4 -22.59 9.80 -6.49
N GLU A 5 -22.49 10.95 -5.84
CA GLU A 5 -21.24 11.71 -5.65
C GLU A 5 -20.06 10.74 -5.45
N ALA A 6 -18.91 11.04 -6.07
CA ALA A 6 -17.72 10.21 -5.94
C ALA A 6 -17.37 10.05 -4.45
N GLN A 7 -17.78 8.92 -3.86
CA GLN A 7 -17.52 8.60 -2.48
C GLN A 7 -16.01 8.59 -2.31
N MET A 8 -15.46 9.54 -1.55
CA MET A 8 -14.04 9.53 -1.21
C MET A 8 -13.79 8.33 -0.30
N THR A 9 -12.90 7.43 -0.71
CA THR A 9 -12.52 6.26 0.09
C THR A 9 -11.87 6.71 1.40
N THR A 10 -12.31 6.18 2.53
CA THR A 10 -11.76 6.44 3.86
C THR A 10 -10.74 5.37 4.27
N ALA A 11 -10.01 5.60 5.37
CA ALA A 11 -9.11 4.60 5.94
C ALA A 11 -9.85 3.28 6.29
N ASP A 12 -11.07 3.39 6.81
CA ASP A 12 -11.92 2.24 7.14
C ASP A 12 -12.27 1.41 5.89
N ASP A 13 -12.45 2.03 4.73
CA ASP A 13 -12.69 1.31 3.48
C ASP A 13 -11.49 0.42 3.10
N TYR A 14 -10.26 0.92 3.31
CA TYR A 14 -9.05 0.13 3.05
C TYR A 14 -8.93 -1.04 4.03
N LYS A 15 -9.23 -0.83 5.32
CA LYS A 15 -9.24 -1.91 6.32
C LYS A 15 -10.29 -2.97 5.98
N ALA A 16 -11.53 -2.54 5.72
CA ALA A 16 -12.62 -3.44 5.38
C ALA A 16 -12.30 -4.28 4.14
N LEU A 17 -11.60 -3.70 3.15
CA LEU A 17 -11.23 -4.39 1.92
C LEU A 17 -9.98 -5.26 2.07
N PHE A 18 -8.93 -4.81 2.73
CA PHE A 18 -7.61 -5.47 2.69
C PHE A 18 -7.22 -6.22 3.97
N GLU A 19 -7.97 -6.03 5.07
CA GLU A 19 -7.76 -6.74 6.34
C GLU A 19 -8.96 -7.64 6.69
N ASP A 20 -10.18 -7.12 6.64
CA ASP A 20 -11.38 -7.87 7.06
C ASP A 20 -11.90 -8.85 5.98
N ASN A 21 -11.48 -8.67 4.71
CA ASN A 21 -11.88 -9.52 3.60
C ASN A 21 -10.77 -10.53 3.24
N PRO A 22 -11.03 -11.85 3.33
CA PRO A 22 -10.02 -12.88 3.06
C PRO A 22 -9.38 -12.80 1.67
N ARG A 23 -10.14 -12.39 0.63
CA ARG A 23 -9.59 -12.21 -0.72
C ARG A 23 -8.72 -10.97 -0.82
N GLY A 24 -9.10 -9.91 -0.11
CA GLY A 24 -8.31 -8.68 -0.07
C GLY A 24 -6.97 -8.89 0.61
N VAL A 25 -6.93 -9.67 1.70
CA VAL A 25 -5.68 -10.09 2.35
C VAL A 25 -4.75 -10.79 1.34
N GLN A 26 -5.27 -11.78 0.59
CA GLN A 26 -4.49 -12.48 -0.43
C GLN A 26 -3.96 -11.56 -1.54
N VAL A 27 -4.77 -10.58 -1.96
CA VAL A 27 -4.35 -9.58 -2.94
C VAL A 27 -3.26 -8.68 -2.36
N LEU A 28 -3.41 -8.19 -1.13
CA LEU A 28 -2.40 -7.36 -0.49
C LEU A 28 -1.07 -8.11 -0.36
N GLU A 29 -1.09 -9.37 0.05
CA GLU A 29 0.10 -10.23 0.09
C GLU A 29 0.78 -10.36 -1.29
N ASP A 30 0.00 -10.53 -2.35
CA ASP A 30 0.55 -10.61 -3.72
C ASP A 30 1.13 -9.26 -4.18
N LEU A 31 0.48 -8.15 -3.84
CA LEU A 31 0.98 -6.80 -4.12
C LEU A 31 2.32 -6.54 -3.41
N VAL A 32 2.42 -6.86 -2.11
CA VAL A 32 3.66 -6.76 -1.34
C VAL A 32 4.77 -7.57 -2.01
N ARG A 33 4.49 -8.83 -2.39
CA ARG A 33 5.49 -9.69 -3.04
C ARG A 33 5.99 -9.12 -4.37
N ARG A 34 5.13 -8.44 -5.14
CA ARG A 34 5.47 -7.91 -6.46
C ARG A 34 6.19 -6.57 -6.42
N PHE A 35 5.86 -5.72 -5.45
CA PHE A 35 6.20 -4.30 -5.49
C PHE A 35 7.12 -3.85 -4.35
N SER A 36 7.25 -4.63 -3.26
CA SER A 36 8.24 -4.36 -2.20
C SER A 36 9.62 -4.96 -2.53
N LYS A 37 10.14 -4.61 -3.71
CA LYS A 37 11.46 -5.07 -4.19
C LYS A 37 12.59 -4.27 -3.53
N PRO A 38 13.74 -4.90 -3.23
CA PRO A 38 14.88 -4.20 -2.66
C PRO A 38 15.53 -3.24 -3.67
N ALA A 39 16.32 -2.29 -3.15
CA ALA A 39 17.16 -1.44 -3.97
C ALA A 39 18.14 -2.26 -4.83
N VAL A 40 18.38 -1.80 -6.05
CA VAL A 40 19.34 -2.41 -6.96
C VAL A 40 20.68 -1.70 -6.79
N THR A 41 21.69 -2.44 -6.33
CA THR A 41 23.01 -1.87 -5.98
C THR A 41 24.09 -2.11 -7.03
N ALA A 42 23.79 -2.90 -8.07
CA ALA A 42 24.72 -3.22 -9.16
C ALA A 42 24.23 -2.62 -10.50
N GLY A 43 25.14 -1.99 -11.26
CA GLY A 43 24.85 -1.45 -12.60
C GLY A 43 24.99 0.07 -12.75
N GLY A 44 25.61 0.80 -11.81
CA GLY A 44 25.87 2.24 -11.95
C GLY A 44 24.58 3.06 -11.98
N ILE A 45 24.43 3.95 -12.97
CA ILE A 45 23.27 4.87 -13.06
C ILE A 45 21.96 4.10 -13.28
N ASP A 46 21.97 3.02 -14.07
CA ASP A 46 20.76 2.21 -14.32
C ASP A 46 20.26 1.54 -13.04
N ALA A 47 21.17 1.20 -12.12
CA ALA A 47 20.84 0.67 -10.80
C ALA A 47 20.08 1.69 -9.94
N VAL A 48 20.47 2.96 -10.03
CA VAL A 48 19.81 4.07 -9.34
C VAL A 48 18.40 4.28 -9.89
N LEU A 49 18.24 4.35 -11.21
CA LEU A 49 16.93 4.49 -11.85
C LEU A 49 15.98 3.36 -11.46
N LYS A 50 16.47 2.11 -11.52
CA LYS A 50 15.69 0.93 -11.14
C LYS A 50 15.30 0.93 -9.66
N THR A 51 16.19 1.41 -8.79
CA THR A 51 15.89 1.60 -7.36
C THR A 51 14.76 2.61 -7.15
N TYR A 52 14.77 3.73 -7.87
CA TYR A 52 13.67 4.69 -7.81
C TYR A 52 12.35 4.11 -8.33
N THR A 53 12.38 3.32 -9.39
CA THR A 53 11.19 2.59 -9.86
C THR A 53 10.64 1.65 -8.79
N HIS A 54 11.48 0.83 -8.15
CA HIS A 54 11.03 -0.06 -7.07
C HIS A 54 10.50 0.70 -5.85
N CYS A 55 11.12 1.83 -5.51
CA CYS A 55 10.63 2.69 -4.42
C CYS A 55 9.24 3.27 -4.75
N GLY A 56 9.05 3.75 -5.98
CA GLY A 56 7.75 4.25 -6.46
C GLY A 56 6.66 3.19 -6.45
N GLU A 57 6.95 1.97 -6.91
CA GLU A 57 6.04 0.82 -6.85
C GLU A 57 5.67 0.48 -5.39
N ASN A 58 6.67 0.43 -4.50
CA ASN A 58 6.47 0.12 -3.09
C ASN A 58 5.62 1.19 -2.38
N ASN A 59 5.73 2.46 -2.73
CA ASN A 59 4.97 3.54 -2.10
C ASN A 59 3.45 3.35 -2.20
N VAL A 60 2.95 2.74 -3.28
CA VAL A 60 1.51 2.43 -3.43
C VAL A 60 1.07 1.38 -2.41
N VAL A 61 1.87 0.32 -2.24
CA VAL A 61 1.59 -0.72 -1.24
C VAL A 61 1.67 -0.14 0.17
N GLN A 62 2.67 0.70 0.44
CA GLN A 62 2.82 1.37 1.73
C GLN A 62 1.67 2.34 2.04
N PHE A 63 1.09 2.96 1.02
CA PHE A 63 -0.11 3.80 1.19
C PHE A 63 -1.29 2.98 1.73
N ILE A 64 -1.56 1.81 1.13
CA ILE A 64 -2.63 0.90 1.59
C ILE A 64 -2.40 0.49 3.04
N VAL A 65 -1.19 0.04 3.37
CA VAL A 65 -0.82 -0.37 4.73
C VAL A 65 -0.99 0.80 5.71
N ARG A 66 -0.63 2.03 5.32
CA ARG A 66 -0.83 3.22 6.17
C ARG A 66 -2.30 3.49 6.45
N GLN A 67 -3.18 3.36 5.46
CA GLN A 67 -4.63 3.53 5.67
C GLN A 67 -5.19 2.49 6.64
N ILE A 68 -4.77 1.23 6.51
CA ILE A 68 -5.14 0.17 7.44
C ILE A 68 -4.67 0.50 8.87
N ASN A 69 -3.42 0.92 9.02
CA ASN A 69 -2.87 1.29 10.32
C ASN A 69 -3.61 2.48 10.95
N LEU A 70 -3.99 3.48 10.15
CA LEU A 70 -4.80 4.62 10.59
C LEU A 70 -6.18 4.16 11.09
N ALA A 71 -6.86 3.27 10.36
CA ALA A 71 -8.14 2.71 10.79
C ALA A 71 -8.04 1.86 12.07
N ASN A 72 -6.86 1.31 12.35
CA ASN A 72 -6.56 0.57 13.57
C ASN A 72 -6.03 1.45 14.72
N ASN A 73 -5.94 2.78 14.56
CA ASN A 73 -5.39 3.73 15.52
C ASN A 73 -3.96 3.38 15.99
N VAL A 74 -3.17 2.71 15.12
CA VAL A 74 -1.80 2.32 15.43
C VAL A 74 -0.93 3.58 15.55
N GLY A 75 -0.41 3.84 16.76
CA GLY A 75 0.44 5.00 17.07
C GLY A 75 -0.24 6.14 17.83
N GLU A 76 -1.52 6.01 18.21
CA GLU A 76 -2.20 6.99 19.06
C GLU A 76 -2.02 6.73 20.58
N GLU A 77 -1.59 5.53 20.99
CA GLU A 77 -1.40 5.17 22.42
C GLU A 77 -0.08 5.68 23.04
N ASP A 78 0.82 6.26 22.24
CA ASP A 78 2.17 6.71 22.68
C ASP A 78 2.33 8.25 22.73
N ALA A 79 1.24 9.02 22.89
CA ALA A 79 1.26 10.49 22.97
C ALA A 79 0.96 11.04 24.38
#